data_AF-A0A9Q3D168-F1
#
_entry.id   AF-A0A9Q3D168-F1
#
_cell.length_a   1.000
_cell.length_b   1.000
_cell.length_c   1.000
_cell.angle_alpha   90.00
_cell.angle_beta   90.00
_cell.angle_gamma   90.00
#
_symmetry.space_group_name_H-M   'P 1'
#
loop_
_entity.id
_entity.type
_entity.pdbx_description
1 polymer ?
#
loop_
_entity_poly.entity_id
_entity_poly.type
_entity_poly.pdbx_seq_one_letter_code
_entity_poly.pdbx_strand_id
1 'polypeptide(L)'
;MHLTAILKDIGFAANKKDPSSYSYKSTLGNALLWIHVDDGALTASSDKLLSHLILQLNSKLNIKWDNDVSSLVGITISHVNGGYLLSQQELIVKAVGMTNNTATTTLPLLHNCNLISNPTSTMDIAYLQQIGILLYISQGSRPDITFSVNYLE
;
A
#
# COMPACT_ATOMS: atom_id res chain seq x y z
N MET A 1 -1.61 11.74 17.85
CA MET A 1 -2.75 12.66 18.11
C MET A 1 -2.67 14.01 17.38
N HIS A 2 -1.52 14.41 16.81
CA HIS A 2 -1.36 15.74 16.18
C HIS A 2 -2.01 15.87 14.80
N LEU A 3 -1.88 14.86 13.92
CA LEU A 3 -2.33 14.92 12.52
C LEU A 3 -3.86 15.04 12.40
N THR A 4 -4.63 14.19 13.09
CA THR A 4 -6.10 14.21 13.02
C THR A 4 -6.68 15.55 13.46
N ALA A 5 -6.08 16.21 14.45
CA ALA A 5 -6.52 17.54 14.90
C ALA A 5 -6.26 18.61 13.83
N ILE A 6 -5.09 18.59 13.20
CA ILE A 6 -4.76 19.50 12.08
C ILE A 6 -5.72 19.29 10.91
N LEU A 7 -5.95 18.03 10.52
CA LEU A 7 -6.86 17.70 9.41
C LEU A 7 -8.28 18.17 9.71
N LYS A 8 -8.75 17.98 10.95
CA LYS A 8 -10.04 18.47 11.40
C LYS A 8 -10.14 20.00 11.32
N ASP A 9 -9.09 20.71 11.71
CA ASP A 9 -9.02 22.18 11.65
C ASP A 9 -8.99 22.72 10.21
N ILE A 10 -8.43 21.96 9.27
CA ILE A 10 -8.51 22.26 7.83
C ILE A 10 -9.92 21.97 7.26
N GLY A 11 -10.71 21.12 7.93
CA GLY A 11 -12.07 20.76 7.54
C GLY A 11 -12.23 19.33 7.02
N PHE A 12 -11.22 18.48 7.17
CA PHE A 12 -11.33 17.05 6.89
C PHE A 12 -12.07 16.32 8.02
N ALA A 13 -12.91 15.35 7.65
CA ALA A 13 -13.56 14.42 8.55
C ALA A 13 -12.96 13.02 8.37
N ALA A 14 -12.47 12.42 9.46
CA ALA A 14 -11.96 11.05 9.47
C ALA A 14 -13.09 10.04 9.18
N ASN A 15 -12.79 9.02 8.38
CA ASN A 15 -13.69 7.92 8.14
C ASN A 15 -13.73 6.98 9.35
N LYS A 16 -14.93 6.60 9.79
CA LYS A 16 -15.12 5.71 10.96
C LYS A 16 -14.72 4.25 10.69
N LYS A 17 -14.75 3.83 9.42
CA LYS A 17 -14.49 2.44 9.01
C LYS A 17 -13.05 2.23 8.54
N ASP A 18 -12.36 3.30 8.20
CA ASP A 18 -10.99 3.27 7.70
C ASP A 18 -10.20 4.45 8.30
N PRO A 19 -9.30 4.20 9.26
CA PRO A 19 -8.56 5.25 9.95
C PRO A 19 -7.56 5.99 9.04
N SER A 20 -7.28 5.47 7.85
CA SER A 20 -6.37 6.05 6.87
C SER A 20 -7.06 7.05 5.94
N SER A 21 -8.40 7.06 5.87
CA SER A 21 -9.14 7.94 4.96
C SER A 21 -9.85 9.10 5.64
N TYR A 22 -9.81 10.25 4.95
CA TYR A 22 -10.36 11.52 5.39
C TYR A 22 -11.11 12.18 4.24
N SER A 23 -12.37 12.55 4.45
CA SER A 23 -13.18 13.23 3.45
C SER A 23 -13.29 14.72 3.76
N TYR A 24 -13.19 15.55 2.73
CA TYR A 24 -13.45 16.99 2.79
C TYR A 24 -14.65 17.32 1.90
N LYS A 25 -15.59 18.10 2.42
CA LYS A 25 -16.77 18.55 1.69
C LYS A 25 -16.98 20.04 1.91
N SER A 26 -17.09 20.80 0.83
CA SER A 26 -17.44 22.22 0.89
C SER A 26 -18.28 22.62 -0.32
N THR A 27 -18.70 23.88 -0.39
CA THR A 27 -19.36 24.44 -1.57
C THR A 27 -18.47 24.46 -2.81
N LEU A 28 -17.14 24.37 -2.65
CA LEU A 28 -16.18 24.31 -3.74
C LEU A 28 -16.01 22.91 -4.33
N GLY A 29 -16.51 21.87 -3.65
CA GLY A 29 -16.45 20.49 -4.10
C GLY A 29 -16.08 19.50 -3.00
N ASN A 30 -15.63 18.33 -3.43
CA ASN A 30 -15.27 17.22 -2.54
C ASN A 30 -13.80 16.86 -2.72
N ALA A 31 -13.16 16.42 -1.66
CA ALA A 31 -11.82 15.84 -1.71
C ALA A 31 -11.70 14.62 -0.79
N LEU A 32 -10.78 13.73 -1.15
CA LEU A 32 -10.43 12.54 -0.38
C LEU A 32 -8.93 12.55 -0.14
N LEU A 33 -8.54 12.47 1.12
CA LEU A 33 -7.18 12.28 1.56
C LEU A 33 -7.05 10.88 2.15
N TRP A 34 -6.10 10.11 1.65
CA TRP A 34 -5.72 8.81 2.18
C TRP A 34 -4.27 8.88 2.64
N ILE A 35 -3.97 8.39 3.84
CA ILE A 35 -2.63 8.44 4.44
C ILE A 35 -2.32 7.10 5.12
N HIS A 36 -1.15 6.54 4.85
CA HIS A 36 -0.61 5.37 5.53
C HIS A 36 0.88 5.53 5.80
N VAL A 37 1.24 5.67 7.07
CA VAL A 37 2.62 5.87 7.53
C VAL A 37 3.27 7.05 6.79
N ASP A 38 4.14 6.78 5.81
CA ASP A 38 4.88 7.78 5.05
C ASP A 38 4.27 8.09 3.68
N ASP A 39 3.29 7.28 3.23
CA ASP A 39 2.63 7.42 1.95
C ASP A 39 1.25 8.11 2.09
N GLY A 40 0.85 8.85 1.07
CA GLY A 40 -0.48 9.44 1.03
C GLY A 40 -0.91 9.83 -0.37
N ALA A 41 -2.23 9.93 -0.55
CA ALA A 41 -2.85 10.35 -1.80
C ALA A 41 -3.95 11.37 -1.49
N LEU A 42 -3.92 12.51 -2.18
CA LEU A 42 -4.97 13.53 -2.13
C LEU A 42 -5.60 13.65 -3.50
N THR A 43 -6.91 13.54 -3.56
CA THR A 43 -7.70 13.79 -4.78
C THR A 43 -8.80 14.77 -4.47
N ALA A 44 -9.18 15.59 -5.45
CA ALA A 44 -10.27 16.55 -5.32
C ALA A 44 -11.09 16.62 -6.61
N SER A 45 -12.31 17.14 -6.50
CA SER A 45 -13.22 17.28 -7.64
C SER A 45 -12.83 18.38 -8.63
N SER A 46 -11.82 19.20 -8.31
CA SER A 46 -11.25 20.20 -9.23
C SER A 46 -9.81 20.54 -8.83
N ASP A 47 -9.00 20.93 -9.82
CA ASP A 47 -7.60 21.34 -9.60
C ASP A 47 -7.52 22.55 -8.65
N LYS A 48 -8.47 23.49 -8.75
CA LYS A 48 -8.53 24.65 -7.86
C LYS A 48 -8.69 24.24 -6.39
N LEU A 49 -9.57 23.27 -6.12
CA LEU A 49 -9.75 22.74 -4.76
C LEU A 49 -8.51 21.96 -4.31
N LEU A 50 -7.92 21.16 -5.20
CA LEU A 50 -6.70 20.41 -4.91
C LEU A 50 -5.55 21.35 -4.52
N SER A 51 -5.26 22.37 -5.32
CA SER A 51 -4.21 23.36 -5.03
C SER A 51 -4.48 24.10 -3.73
N HIS A 52 -5.74 24.46 -3.45
CA HIS A 52 -6.11 25.11 -2.20
C HIS A 52 -5.80 24.23 -0.98
N LEU A 53 -6.19 22.96 -1.02
CA LEU A 53 -5.95 22.01 0.08
C LEU A 53 -4.46 21.71 0.25
N ILE A 54 -3.69 21.58 -0.84
CA ILE A 54 -2.24 21.42 -0.79
C ILE A 54 -1.60 22.61 -0.05
N LEU A 55 -1.99 23.84 -0.37
CA LEU A 55 -1.47 25.04 0.32
C LEU A 55 -1.83 25.04 1.81
N GLN A 56 -3.07 24.68 2.16
CA GLN A 56 -3.49 24.62 3.57
C GLN A 56 -2.73 23.53 4.34
N LEU A 57 -2.55 22.36 3.73
CA LEU A 57 -1.79 21.26 4.34
C LEU A 57 -0.32 21.65 4.54
N ASN A 58 0.32 22.24 3.52
CA ASN A 58 1.72 22.70 3.60
C ASN A 58 1.93 23.85 4.60
N SER A 59 0.88 24.61 4.92
CA SER A 59 0.96 25.66 5.95
C SER A 59 1.08 25.10 7.38
N LYS A 60 0.69 23.84 7.59
CA LYS A 60 0.66 23.18 8.91
C LYS A 60 1.55 21.95 9.02
N LEU A 61 1.92 21.34 7.88
CA LEU A 61 2.65 20.09 7.78
C LEU A 61 3.73 20.22 6.70
N ASN A 62 4.88 19.60 6.93
CA ASN A 62 5.93 19.54 5.92
C ASN A 62 5.71 18.32 5.01
N ILE A 63 4.91 18.48 3.95
CA ILE A 63 4.53 17.39 3.04
C ILE A 63 5.23 17.58 1.69
N LYS A 64 5.81 16.51 1.18
CA LYS A 64 6.27 16.43 -0.21
C LYS A 64 5.11 15.94 -1.08
N TRP A 65 4.89 16.61 -2.20
CA TRP A 65 3.88 16.25 -3.18
C TRP A 65 4.56 15.83 -4.48
N ASP A 66 4.16 14.67 -5.00
CA ASP A 66 4.51 14.27 -6.35
C ASP A 66 3.31 14.58 -7.26
N ASN A 67 3.56 15.18 -8.43
CA ASN A 67 2.49 15.62 -9.34
C ASN A 67 1.74 14.46 -9.99
N ASP A 68 2.44 13.34 -10.20
CA ASP A 68 1.87 12.11 -10.74
C ASP A 68 2.01 11.00 -9.69
N VAL A 69 0.92 10.22 -9.54
CA VAL A 69 0.95 9.03 -8.69
C VAL A 69 1.76 7.95 -9.41
N SER A 70 3.06 7.92 -9.12
CA SER A 70 4.02 6.95 -9.66
C SER A 70 4.20 5.74 -8.75
N SER A 71 3.96 5.91 -7.45
CA SER A 71 3.89 4.81 -6.49
C SER A 71 2.97 5.15 -5.32
N LEU A 72 2.40 4.11 -4.71
CA LEU A 72 1.67 4.21 -3.45
C LEU A 72 1.82 2.88 -2.72
N VAL A 73 2.37 2.88 -1.50
CA VAL A 73 2.45 1.69 -0.64
C VAL A 73 3.16 0.56 -1.38
N GLY A 74 4.33 0.84 -1.96
CA GLY A 74 5.14 -0.15 -2.69
C GLY A 74 4.48 -0.75 -3.94
N ILE A 75 3.39 -0.17 -4.43
CA ILE A 75 2.80 -0.46 -5.75
C ILE A 75 3.21 0.67 -6.69
N THR A 76 3.91 0.33 -7.76
CA THR A 76 4.20 1.23 -8.88
C THR A 76 2.95 1.40 -9.72
N ILE A 77 2.62 2.65 -10.05
CA ILE A 77 1.45 3.03 -10.82
C ILE A 77 1.93 3.67 -12.12
N SER A 78 1.48 3.16 -13.26
CA SER A 78 1.84 3.68 -14.57
C SER A 78 0.59 3.97 -15.38
N HIS A 79 0.51 5.17 -15.96
CA HIS A 79 -0.59 5.53 -16.84
C HIS A 79 -0.42 4.84 -18.20
N VAL A 80 -1.46 4.16 -18.66
CA VAL A 80 -1.50 3.46 -19.95
C VAL A 80 -2.75 3.88 -20.73
N ASN A 81 -2.78 3.63 -22.04
CA ASN A 81 -3.96 3.97 -22.82
C ASN A 81 -5.19 3.20 -22.28
N GLY A 82 -6.19 3.93 -21.80
CA GLY A 82 -7.41 3.37 -21.21
C GLY A 82 -7.37 3.09 -19.70
N GLY A 83 -6.31 3.46 -18.97
CA GLY A 83 -6.31 3.35 -17.51
C GLY A 83 -4.93 3.36 -16.84
N TYR A 84 -4.80 2.52 -15.81
CA TYR A 84 -3.58 2.42 -15.00
C TYR A 84 -3.10 0.97 -14.94
N LEU A 85 -1.78 0.80 -15.01
CA LEU A 85 -1.10 -0.45 -14.70
C LEU A 85 -0.56 -0.36 -13.27
N LEU A 86 -0.87 -1.36 -12.45
CA LEU A 86 -0.36 -1.53 -11.10
C LEU A 86 0.67 -2.65 -11.10
N SER A 87 1.88 -2.40 -10.58
CA SER A 87 2.98 -3.36 -10.58
C SER A 87 3.75 -3.34 -9.27
N GLN A 88 4.23 -4.50 -8.84
CA GLN A 88 5.16 -4.66 -7.70
C GLN A 88 6.45 -5.36 -8.15
N GLN A 89 6.90 -5.09 -9.38
CA GLN A 89 8.02 -5.79 -10.01
C GLN A 89 9.30 -5.78 -9.13
N GLU A 90 9.63 -4.64 -8.51
CA GLU A 90 10.82 -4.54 -7.65
C GLU A 90 10.75 -5.48 -6.43
N LEU A 91 9.57 -5.58 -5.80
CA LEU A 91 9.35 -6.50 -4.69
C LEU A 91 9.41 -7.96 -5.14
N ILE A 92 8.86 -8.28 -6.31
CA ILE A 92 8.94 -9.63 -6.89
C ILE A 92 10.40 -10.01 -7.16
N VAL A 93 11.18 -9.13 -7.79
CA VAL A 93 12.61 -9.35 -8.04
C VAL A 93 13.36 -9.55 -6.72
N LYS A 94 13.06 -8.73 -5.70
CA LYS A 94 13.64 -8.88 -4.36
C LYS A 94 13.28 -10.24 -3.74
N ALA A 95 12.02 -10.65 -3.78
CA ALA A 95 11.55 -11.92 -3.22
C ALA A 95 12.25 -13.12 -3.88
N VAL A 96 12.34 -13.12 -5.21
CA VAL A 96 13.06 -14.17 -5.97
C VAL A 96 14.55 -14.17 -5.64
N GLY A 97 15.16 -12.99 -5.47
CA GLY A 97 16.58 -12.87 -5.12
C GLY A 97 16.92 -13.31 -3.69
N MET A 98 15.94 -13.46 -2.80
CA MET A 98 16.15 -13.94 -1.43
C MET A 98 16.22 -15.46 -1.31
N THR A 99 15.96 -16.19 -2.40
CA THR A 99 16.00 -17.66 -2.44
C THR A 99 16.97 -18.14 -3.51
N ASN A 100 17.74 -19.17 -3.19
CA ASN A 100 18.58 -19.87 -4.17
C ASN A 100 17.80 -20.98 -4.91
N ASN A 101 16.48 -21.05 -4.70
CA ASN A 101 15.64 -22.09 -5.28
C ASN A 101 15.34 -21.79 -6.75
N THR A 102 15.69 -22.72 -7.63
CA THR A 102 15.43 -22.65 -9.08
C THR A 102 14.19 -23.41 -9.51
N ALA A 103 13.49 -24.06 -8.58
CA ALA A 103 12.29 -24.83 -8.87
C ALA A 103 11.18 -23.90 -9.39
N THR A 104 10.60 -24.28 -10.52
CA THR A 104 9.44 -23.61 -11.11
C THR A 104 8.22 -24.50 -10.95
N THR A 105 7.13 -23.90 -10.50
CA THR A 105 5.83 -24.57 -10.36
C THR A 105 4.74 -23.65 -10.86
N THR A 106 3.71 -24.23 -11.48
CA THR A 106 2.49 -23.51 -11.88
C THR A 106 1.52 -23.34 -10.72
N LEU A 107 1.72 -24.08 -9.62
CA LEU A 107 0.91 -24.04 -8.41
C LEU A 107 1.69 -23.38 -7.27
N PRO A 108 1.16 -22.31 -6.65
CA PRO A 108 1.80 -21.64 -5.52
C PRO A 108 1.99 -22.54 -4.28
N LEU A 109 1.13 -23.55 -4.10
CA LEU A 109 1.25 -24.60 -3.09
C LEU A 109 0.76 -25.93 -3.68
N LEU A 110 1.49 -27.02 -3.40
CA LEU A 110 1.10 -28.35 -3.90
C LEU A 110 -0.09 -28.90 -3.12
N HIS A 111 -0.95 -29.65 -3.81
CA HIS A 111 -2.03 -30.40 -3.20
C HIS A 111 -1.44 -31.43 -2.22
N ASN A 112 -1.95 -31.47 -0.99
CA ASN A 112 -1.48 -32.35 0.10
C ASN A 112 -0.06 -32.07 0.60
N CYS A 113 0.39 -30.81 0.61
CA CYS A 113 1.60 -30.40 1.32
C CYS A 113 1.48 -30.70 2.83
N ASN A 114 2.02 -31.83 3.28
CA ASN A 114 2.24 -32.11 4.70
C ASN A 114 3.47 -31.31 5.17
N LEU A 115 3.24 -30.04 5.49
CA LEU A 115 4.26 -29.19 6.09
C LEU A 115 4.48 -29.59 7.55
N ILE A 116 5.74 -29.58 7.97
CA ILE A 116 6.12 -29.80 9.36
C ILE A 116 6.57 -28.46 9.90
N SER A 117 5.97 -28.01 11.00
CA SER A 117 6.38 -26.78 11.66
C SER A 117 7.83 -26.88 12.10
N ASN A 118 8.58 -25.78 11.95
CA ASN A 118 9.93 -25.69 12.48
C ASN A 118 9.85 -25.89 14.01
N PRO A 119 10.49 -26.92 14.60
CA PRO A 119 10.37 -27.22 16.02
C PRO A 119 11.18 -26.26 16.91
N THR A 120 11.96 -25.35 16.32
CA THR A 120 12.79 -24.41 17.07
C THR A 120 11.94 -23.30 17.69
N SER A 121 12.28 -22.90 18.91
CA SER A 121 11.68 -21.73 19.57
C SER A 121 12.34 -20.42 19.14
N THR A 122 13.39 -20.48 18.32
CA THR A 122 14.11 -19.32 17.81
C THR A 122 13.44 -18.82 16.54
N MET A 123 13.16 -17.52 16.52
CA MET A 123 12.54 -16.88 15.37
C MET A 123 13.48 -16.90 14.15
N ASP A 124 13.03 -17.49 13.05
CA ASP A 124 13.74 -17.44 11.78
C ASP A 124 13.43 -16.11 11.06
N ILE A 125 14.30 -15.12 11.27
CA ILE A 125 14.14 -13.77 10.71
C ILE A 125 14.14 -13.82 9.17
N ALA A 126 14.95 -14.69 8.55
CA ALA A 126 15.03 -14.77 7.10
C ALA A 126 13.72 -15.29 6.50
N TYR A 127 13.14 -16.31 7.13
CA TYR A 127 11.82 -16.82 6.76
C TYR A 127 10.73 -15.74 6.90
N LEU A 128 10.67 -15.06 8.04
CA LEU A 128 9.66 -14.02 8.28
C LEU A 128 9.80 -12.84 7.31
N GLN A 129 11.03 -12.47 6.94
CA GLN A 129 11.26 -11.44 5.93
C GLN A 129 10.74 -11.88 4.54
N GLN A 130 10.93 -13.13 4.15
CA GLN A 130 10.41 -13.67 2.89
C GLN A 130 8.88 -13.71 2.89
N ILE A 131 8.26 -14.27 3.95
CA ILE A 131 6.80 -14.30 4.09
C ILE A 131 6.23 -12.89 4.09
N GLY A 132 6.84 -11.95 4.82
CA GLY A 132 6.39 -10.55 4.86
C GLY A 132 6.38 -9.87 3.48
N ILE A 133 7.42 -10.09 2.66
CA ILE A 133 7.45 -9.56 1.29
C ILE A 133 6.39 -10.23 0.41
N LEU A 134 6.23 -11.56 0.52
CA LEU A 134 5.21 -12.29 -0.24
C LEU A 134 3.80 -11.87 0.14
N LEU A 135 3.55 -11.59 1.42
CA LEU A 135 2.26 -11.12 1.92
C LEU A 135 1.92 -9.73 1.35
N TYR A 136 2.93 -8.89 1.22
CA TYR A 136 2.78 -7.57 0.60
C TYR A 136 2.48 -7.66 -0.91
N ILE A 137 3.15 -8.59 -1.59
CA ILE A 137 2.91 -8.87 -3.01
C ILE A 137 1.50 -9.46 -3.23
N SER A 138 1.06 -10.35 -2.33
CA SER A 138 -0.24 -11.03 -2.47
C SER A 138 -1.42 -10.09 -2.28
N GLN A 139 -1.31 -9.14 -1.35
CA GLN A 139 -2.35 -8.13 -1.10
C GLN A 139 -2.43 -7.05 -2.19
N GLY A 140 -1.32 -6.79 -2.91
CA GLY A 140 -1.25 -5.74 -3.90
C GLY A 140 -1.59 -6.21 -5.32
N SER A 141 -0.74 -7.03 -5.92
CA SER A 141 -0.78 -7.35 -7.36
C SER A 141 -0.90 -8.85 -7.69
N ARG A 142 -0.74 -9.74 -6.70
CA ARG A 142 -0.74 -11.21 -6.90
C ARG A 142 -1.74 -11.93 -5.99
N PRO A 143 -3.05 -11.71 -6.16
CA PRO A 143 -4.04 -12.38 -5.33
C PRO A 143 -3.99 -13.91 -5.46
N ASP A 144 -3.44 -14.44 -6.57
CA ASP A 144 -3.30 -15.86 -6.86
C ASP A 144 -2.37 -16.62 -5.90
N ILE A 145 -1.44 -15.94 -5.21
CA ILE A 145 -0.58 -16.59 -4.20
C ILE A 145 -1.10 -16.43 -2.77
N THR A 146 -2.16 -15.64 -2.54
CA THR A 146 -2.64 -15.25 -1.21
C THR A 146 -2.87 -16.44 -0.30
N PHE A 147 -3.59 -17.47 -0.77
CA PHE A 147 -3.86 -18.66 0.02
C PHE A 147 -2.57 -19.33 0.49
N SER A 148 -1.60 -19.50 -0.41
CA SER A 148 -0.35 -20.20 -0.11
C SER A 148 0.53 -19.43 0.87
N VAL A 149 0.57 -18.10 0.74
CA VAL A 149 1.32 -17.24 1.66
C VAL A 149 0.69 -17.24 3.04
N ASN A 150 -0.64 -17.07 3.14
CA ASN A 150 -1.35 -17.07 4.43
C ASN A 150 -1.34 -18.45 5.11
N TYR A 151 -1.22 -19.54 4.34
CA TYR A 151 -1.07 -20.88 4.90
C TYR A 151 0.31 -21.10 5.52
N LEU A 152 1.31 -20.32 5.09
CA LEU A 152 2.70 -20.39 5.56
C LEU A 152 3.00 -19.36 6.67
N GLU A 153 2.22 -18.28 6.78
CA GLU A 153 2.28 -17.32 7.89
C GLU A 153 1.98 -18.00 9.25
#